data_AF-A0A8S9W139-F1
#
_entry.id   AF-A0A8S9W139-F1
#
_cell.length_a   1.000
_cell.length_b   1.000
_cell.length_c   1.000
_cell.angle_alpha   90.00
_cell.angle_beta   90.00
_cell.angle_gamma   90.00
#
_symmetry.space_group_name_H-M   'P 1'
#
loop_
_entity.id
_entity.type
_entity.pdbx_description
1 polymer ?
#
loop_
_entity_poly.entity_id
_entity_poly.type
_entity_poly.pdbx_seq_one_letter_code
_entity_poly.pdbx_strand_id
1 'polypeptide(L)' 'MDTRCPRCGSETVELGEKSLEIGVTRKDPVSIRLCGNCGMVFYVHIEKISKF' A
#
# COMPACT_ATOMS: atom_id res chain seq x y z
N MET A 1 4.35 -6.55 -9.57
CA MET A 1 3.97 -6.46 -8.14
C MET A 1 2.54 -6.94 -8.01
N ASP A 2 2.31 -7.96 -7.18
CA ASP A 2 1.02 -8.65 -7.08
C ASP A 2 -0.07 -7.66 -6.61
N THR A 3 -1.08 -7.44 -7.45
CA THR A 3 -2.22 -6.52 -7.24
C THR A 3 -3.39 -7.19 -6.53
N ARG A 4 -3.19 -8.41 -6.02
CA ARG A 4 -4.23 -9.21 -5.39
C ARG A 4 -4.31 -9.00 -3.89
N CYS A 5 -5.50 -9.17 -3.34
CA CYS A 5 -5.75 -9.07 -1.91
C CYS A 5 -4.97 -10.19 -1.19
N PRO A 6 -4.11 -9.87 -0.21
CA PRO A 6 -3.33 -10.87 0.51
C PRO A 6 -4.19 -11.82 1.35
N ARG A 7 -5.46 -11.46 1.62
CA ARG A 7 -6.40 -12.29 2.39
C ARG A 7 -7.20 -13.26 1.53
N CYS A 8 -7.78 -12.78 0.43
CA CYS A 8 -8.76 -13.55 -0.36
C CYS A 8 -8.40 -13.70 -1.84
N GLY A 9 -7.27 -13.18 -2.28
CA GLY A 9 -6.79 -13.27 -3.67
C GLY A 9 -7.56 -12.45 -4.70
N SER A 10 -8.65 -11.77 -4.30
CA SER A 10 -9.46 -10.93 -5.20
C SER A 10 -8.71 -9.68 -5.67
N GLU A 11 -9.21 -9.05 -6.72
CA GLU A 11 -8.68 -7.78 -7.20
C GLU A 11 -8.79 -6.67 -6.14
N THR A 12 -7.90 -5.70 -6.25
CA THR A 12 -7.81 -4.57 -5.34
C THR A 12 -7.69 -3.28 -6.12
N VAL A 13 -8.19 -2.21 -5.53
CA VAL A 13 -8.12 -0.86 -6.08
C VAL A 13 -7.13 -0.03 -5.27
N GLU A 14 -6.38 0.82 -5.95
CA GLU A 14 -5.47 1.77 -5.32
C GLU A 14 -6.23 3.02 -4.92
N LEU A 15 -6.13 3.38 -3.64
CA LEU A 15 -6.78 4.57 -3.08
C LEU A 15 -5.87 5.80 -3.10
N GLY A 16 -4.55 5.58 -3.16
CA GLY A 16 -3.54 6.64 -3.20
C GLY A 16 -2.27 6.25 -2.47
N GLU A 17 -1.36 7.20 -2.32
CA GLU A 17 -0.05 6.99 -1.70
C GLU A 17 0.11 7.82 -0.44
N LYS A 18 0.86 7.32 0.54
CA LYS A 18 1.17 8.03 1.78
C LYS A 18 2.58 7.70 2.25
N SER A 19 3.19 8.61 3.00
CA SER A 19 4.38 8.30 3.79
C SER A 19 3.94 7.73 5.14
N LEU A 20 4.17 6.43 5.34
CA LEU A 20 3.87 5.73 6.58
C LEU A 20 4.99 5.97 7.60
N GLU A 21 4.65 6.48 8.77
CA GLU A 21 5.61 6.66 9.85
C GLU A 21 5.87 5.31 10.54
N ILE A 22 7.12 4.87 10.54
CA ILE A 22 7.56 3.61 11.16
C ILE A 22 8.41 3.96 12.38
N GLY A 23 7.83 3.79 13.56
CA GLY A 23 8.43 4.21 14.81
C GLY A 23 8.50 5.74 14.91
N VAL A 24 9.63 6.28 15.37
CA VAL A 24 9.80 7.73 15.62
C VAL A 24 10.46 8.45 14.44
N THR A 25 11.40 7.78 13.76
CA THR A 25 12.33 8.47 12.84
C THR A 25 12.24 8.00 11.39
N ARG A 26 11.63 6.83 11.13
CA ARG A 26 11.59 6.27 9.77
C ARG A 26 10.27 6.60 9.11
N LYS A 27 10.35 6.88 7.82
CA LYS A 27 9.21 7.13 6.96
C LYS A 27 9.34 6.22 5.76
N ASP A 28 8.27 5.52 5.43
CA ASP A 28 8.24 4.58 4.34
C ASP A 28 7.15 4.98 3.34
N PRO A 29 7.49 5.27 2.07
CA PRO A 29 6.48 5.52 1.05
C PRO A 29 5.69 4.23 0.76
N VAL A 30 4.37 4.31 0.91
CA VAL A 30 3.45 3.18 0.68
C VAL A 30 2.28 3.61 -0.20
N SER A 31 1.78 2.68 -1.00
CA SER A 31 0.47 2.75 -1.67
C SER A 31 -0.59 2.10 -0.80
N ILE A 32 -1.74 2.74 -0.66
CA ILE A 32 -2.90 2.27 0.08
C ILE A 32 -3.84 1.56 -0.89
N ARG A 33 -4.19 0.31 -0.57
CA ARG A 33 -5.08 -0.50 -1.40
C ARG A 33 -6.28 -1.01 -0.63
N LEU A 34 -7.41 -1.10 -1.32
CA LEU A 34 -8.67 -1.64 -0.81
C LEU A 34 -9.09 -2.86 -1.65
N CYS A 35 -9.42 -3.95 -0.96
CA CYS A 35 -10.08 -5.09 -1.60
C CYS A 35 -11.58 -4.84 -1.71
N GLY A 36 -12.11 -4.84 -2.94
CA GLY A 36 -13.54 -4.67 -3.19
C GLY A 36 -14.41 -5.86 -2.75
N ASN A 37 -13.80 -7.02 -2.47
CA ASN A 37 -14.52 -8.23 -2.03
C ASN A 37 -14.64 -8.31 -0.50
N CYS A 38 -13.51 -8.38 0.21
CA CYS A 38 -13.50 -8.57 1.67
C CYS A 38 -13.35 -7.28 2.48
N GLY A 39 -13.23 -6.12 1.83
CA GLY A 39 -13.10 -4.81 2.48
C GLY A 39 -11.74 -4.55 3.16
N MET A 40 -10.76 -5.45 2.98
CA MET A 40 -9.43 -5.28 3.57
C MET A 40 -8.72 -4.06 2.97
N VAL A 41 -8.25 -3.16 3.84
CA VAL A 41 -7.31 -2.09 3.50
C VAL A 41 -5.91 -2.52 3.90
N PHE A 42 -4.94 -2.37 3.01
CA PHE A 42 -3.55 -2.74 3.25
C PHE A 42 -2.58 -1.80 2.54
N TYR A 43 -1.34 -1.78 3.04
CA TYR A 43 -0.26 -0.96 2.51
C TYR A 43 0.70 -1.81 1.68
N VAL A 44 1.12 -1.29 0.53
CA VAL A 44 2.15 -1.88 -0.32
C VAL A 44 3.32 -0.91 -0.38
N HIS A 45 4.51 -1.37 -0.04
CA HIS A 45 5.73 -0.57 -0.17
C HIS A 45 5.93 -0.14 -1.62
N ILE A 46 6.25 1.14 -1.84
CA ILE A 46 6.54 1.68 -3.17
C ILE A 46 7.94 2.30 -3.18
N GLU A 47 8.76 1.94 -4.16
CA GLU A 47 10.05 2.59 -4.34
C GLU A 47 9.85 3.96 -5.01
N LYS A 48 9.59 4.99 -4.21
CA LYS A 48 9.70 6.36 -4.70
C LYS A 48 11.17 6.73 -4.78
N ILE A 49 11.74 6.64 -5.99
CA ILE A 49 13.01 7.29 -6.30
C ILE A 49 12.77 8.79 -6.12
N SER A 50 13.13 9.33 -4.96
CA SER A 50 13.22 10.77 -4.75
C SER A 50 14.31 11.30 -5.67
N LYS A 51 13.93 11.70 -6.88
CA LYS A 51 14.77 12.54 -7.74
C LYS A 51 14.90 13.89 -7.04
N PHE A 52 16.02 14.08 -6.37
CA PHE A 52 16.57 15.41 -6.08
C PHE A 52 17.39 15.88 -7.27
#